data_AF-A0A2V8FT46-F1
#
_entry.id   AF-A0A2V8FT46-F1
#
_cell.length_a   1.000
_cell.length_b   1.000
_cell.length_c   1.000
_cell.angle_alpha   90.00
_cell.angle_beta   90.00
_cell.angle_gamma   90.00
#
_symmetry.space_group_name_H-M   'P 1'
#
loop_
_entity.id
_entity.type
_entity.pdbx_description
1 polymer ?
#
loop_
_entity_poly.entity_id
_entity_poly.type
_entity_poly.pdbx_seq_one_letter_code
_entity_poly.pdbx_strand_id
1 'polypeptide(L)'
;VHALTALELAVVDSRGYNYAEVTAGGVALDEIDPATMESRKVRNLFLVGEMLDVDGRLGGFNFQWAWASGKTAARGVTRLR
;
A
#
# COMPACT_ATOMS: atom_id res chain seq x y z
N VAL A 1 3.40 6.36 40.80
CA VAL A 1 4.32 6.19 39.66
C VAL A 1 3.79 5.17 38.66
N HIS A 2 3.43 3.94 39.07
CA HIS A 2 2.90 2.91 38.16
C HIS A 2 1.70 3.34 37.30
N ALA A 3 0.73 4.07 37.86
CA ALA A 3 -0.40 4.59 37.07
C ALA A 3 -0.01 5.60 35.97
N LEU A 4 1.20 6.18 36.01
CA LEU A 4 1.70 7.10 34.99
C LEU A 4 2.62 6.43 33.97
N THR A 5 3.22 5.28 34.32
CA THR A 5 4.26 4.63 33.51
C THR A 5 3.88 3.23 33.04
N ALA A 6 2.82 2.63 33.60
CA ALA A 6 2.40 1.25 33.36
C ALA A 6 0.88 1.08 33.58
N LEU A 7 0.08 2.05 33.14
CA LEU A 7 -1.38 1.93 33.19
C LEU A 7 -1.84 0.94 32.11
N GLU A 8 -2.48 -0.14 32.53
CA GLU A 8 -3.13 -1.07 31.61
C GLU A 8 -4.44 -0.46 31.10
N LEU A 9 -4.56 -0.34 29.78
CA LEU A 9 -5.76 0.15 29.12
C LEU A 9 -6.38 -0.99 28.32
N ALA A 10 -7.68 -1.24 28.54
CA ALA A 10 -8.41 -2.23 27.78
C ALA A 10 -8.61 -1.75 26.33
N VAL A 11 -8.11 -2.51 25.36
CA VAL A 11 -8.34 -2.27 23.93
C VAL A 11 -9.64 -2.96 23.52
N VAL A 12 -10.62 -2.18 23.07
CA VAL A 12 -11.96 -2.69 22.71
C VAL A 12 -12.05 -2.97 21.21
N ASP A 13 -11.67 -2.00 20.37
CA ASP A 13 -11.69 -2.14 18.91
C ASP A 13 -10.88 -1.00 18.23
N SER A 14 -10.73 -1.09 16.91
CA SER A 14 -10.28 -0.01 16.04
C SER A 14 -11.39 0.99 15.73
N ARG A 15 -11.04 2.15 15.16
CA ARG A 15 -12.01 3.17 14.73
C ARG A 15 -12.59 2.91 13.33
N GLY A 16 -12.12 1.88 12.63
CA GLY A 16 -12.50 1.56 11.25
C GLY A 16 -12.01 2.57 10.20
N TYR A 17 -12.45 2.35 8.96
CA TYR A 17 -11.92 3.04 7.77
C TYR A 17 -12.18 4.55 7.72
N ASN A 18 -13.22 5.05 8.40
CA ASN A 18 -13.47 6.50 8.46
C ASN A 18 -12.34 7.28 9.17
N TYR A 19 -11.47 6.58 9.89
CA TYR A 19 -10.32 7.15 10.59
C TYR A 19 -8.98 6.52 10.22
N ALA A 20 -8.98 5.46 9.41
CA ALA A 20 -7.75 4.81 8.98
C ALA A 20 -7.01 5.72 8.00
N GLU A 21 -5.68 5.81 8.13
CA GLU A 21 -4.84 6.58 7.21
C GLU A 21 -4.43 5.77 5.97
N VAL A 22 -4.51 4.44 6.05
CA VAL A 22 -4.14 3.50 4.98
C VAL A 22 -4.96 2.22 5.11
N THR A 23 -5.12 1.51 3.99
CA THR A 23 -5.70 0.17 3.91
C THR A 23 -4.60 -0.89 3.83
N ALA A 24 -4.62 -1.87 4.74
CA ALA A 24 -3.82 -3.08 4.59
C ALA A 24 -4.57 -4.10 3.73
N GLY A 25 -3.85 -4.84 2.88
CA GLY A 25 -4.44 -5.68 1.83
C GLY A 25 -4.47 -4.97 0.47
N GLY A 26 -5.08 -5.62 -0.53
CA GLY A 26 -5.24 -5.06 -1.87
C GLY A 26 -5.17 -6.12 -2.96
N VAL A 27 -4.83 -5.71 -4.17
CA VAL A 27 -4.55 -6.63 -5.27
C VAL A 27 -3.25 -7.38 -4.99
N ALA A 28 -3.31 -8.71 -5.06
CA ALA A 28 -2.19 -9.59 -4.76
C ALA A 28 -1.00 -9.34 -5.69
N LEU A 29 0.20 -9.26 -5.11
CA LEU A 29 1.42 -8.86 -5.82
C LEU A 29 1.91 -9.90 -6.81
N ASP A 30 1.54 -11.16 -6.64
CA ASP A 30 1.82 -12.24 -7.59
C ASP A 30 1.04 -12.06 -8.92
N GLU A 31 -0.01 -11.24 -8.93
CA GLU A 31 -0.78 -10.89 -10.13
C GLU A 31 -0.20 -9.70 -10.90
N ILE A 32 0.88 -9.10 -10.40
CA ILE A 32 1.50 -7.89 -10.97
C ILE A 32 2.93 -8.23 -11.40
N ASP A 33 3.36 -7.67 -12.53
CA ASP A 33 4.76 -7.66 -12.90
C ASP A 33 5.50 -6.55 -12.12
N PRO A 34 6.43 -6.87 -11.21
CA PRO A 34 7.11 -5.87 -10.39
C PRO A 34 8.02 -4.92 -11.20
N ALA A 35 8.42 -5.29 -12.41
CA ALA A 35 9.29 -4.47 -13.26
C ALA A 35 8.51 -3.42 -14.06
N THR A 36 7.22 -3.65 -14.31
CA THR A 36 6.39 -2.79 -15.17
C THR A 36 5.12 -2.29 -14.50
N MET A 37 4.73 -2.88 -13.36
CA MET A 37 3.43 -2.71 -12.69
C MET A 37 2.21 -3.12 -13.54
N GLU A 38 2.43 -3.87 -14.63
CA GLU A 38 1.34 -4.40 -15.46
C GLU A 38 0.67 -5.60 -14.78
N SER A 39 -0.64 -5.73 -14.95
CA SER A 39 -1.37 -6.93 -14.57
C SER A 39 -0.92 -8.12 -15.41
N ARG A 40 -0.62 -9.23 -14.75
CA ARG A 40 -0.36 -10.52 -15.41
C ARG A 40 -1.63 -11.15 -15.98
N LYS A 41 -2.80 -10.69 -15.55
CA LYS A 41 -4.11 -11.22 -15.97
C LYS A 41 -4.70 -10.45 -17.15
N VAL A 42 -4.44 -9.15 -17.24
CA VAL A 42 -5.02 -8.27 -18.26
C VAL A 42 -3.92 -7.41 -18.88
N ARG A 43 -3.66 -7.60 -20.17
CA ARG A 43 -2.69 -6.79 -20.92
C ARG A 43 -3.12 -5.32 -20.95
N ASN A 44 -2.13 -4.42 -20.91
CA ASN A 44 -2.27 -2.97 -20.89
C ASN A 44 -3.05 -2.41 -19.69
N LEU A 45 -3.23 -3.20 -18.62
CA LEU A 45 -3.78 -2.73 -17.35
C LEU A 45 -2.64 -2.61 -16.34
N PHE A 46 -2.50 -1.44 -15.72
CA PHE A 46 -1.45 -1.16 -14.73
C PHE A 46 -2.07 -0.73 -13.41
N LEU A 47 -1.53 -1.23 -12.31
CA LEU A 47 -2.00 -0.90 -10.97
C LEU A 47 -0.83 -0.38 -10.13
N VAL A 48 -1.07 0.66 -9.33
CA VAL A 48 -0.03 1.35 -8.56
C VAL A 48 -0.57 1.82 -7.21
N GLY A 49 0.33 2.16 -6.30
CA GLY A 49 -0.01 2.74 -5.00
C GLY A 49 -0.80 1.78 -4.10
N GLU A 50 -1.66 2.36 -3.27
CA GLU A 50 -2.40 1.68 -2.20
C GLU A 50 -3.46 0.67 -2.70
N MET A 51 -3.72 0.61 -4.01
CA MET A 51 -4.60 -0.43 -4.57
C MET A 51 -3.96 -1.82 -4.50
N LEU A 52 -2.62 -1.86 -4.47
CA LEU A 52 -1.83 -3.09 -4.35
C LEU A 52 -1.70 -3.49 -2.89
N ASP A 53 -1.51 -4.78 -2.63
CA ASP A 53 -1.28 -5.34 -1.30
C ASP A 53 0.11 -4.95 -0.74
N VAL A 54 0.27 -3.65 -0.47
CA VAL A 54 1.45 -2.99 0.10
C VAL A 54 1.01 -1.83 0.98
N ASP A 55 1.24 -1.96 2.27
CA ASP A 55 1.09 -0.88 3.24
C ASP A 55 2.40 -0.67 4.03
N GLY A 56 2.70 0.59 4.30
CA GLY A 56 3.86 1.03 5.07
C GLY A 56 3.46 1.60 6.43
N ARG A 57 4.41 1.57 7.38
CA ARG A 57 4.28 2.26 8.66
C ARG A 57 4.06 3.77 8.47
N LEU A 58 3.54 4.44 9.49
CA LEU A 58 3.44 5.90 9.51
C LEU A 58 4.84 6.54 9.37
N GLY A 59 4.93 7.64 8.62
CA GLY A 59 6.20 8.34 8.36
C GLY A 59 6.54 8.54 6.88
N GLY A 60 5.56 8.48 5.98
CA GLY A 60 5.74 8.80 4.55
C GLY A 60 6.06 7.59 3.65
N PHE A 61 6.08 6.37 4.19
CA PHE A 61 6.38 5.15 3.43
C PHE A 61 5.31 4.84 2.38
N ASN A 62 4.03 5.06 2.68
CA ASN A 62 2.93 4.88 1.72
C ASN A 62 3.06 5.85 0.53
N PHE A 63 3.44 7.11 0.80
CA PHE A 63 3.74 8.07 -0.27
C PHE A 63 4.93 7.60 -1.11
N GLN A 64 6.03 7.20 -0.48
CA GLN A 64 7.20 6.67 -1.20
C GLN A 64 6.83 5.49 -2.10
N TRP A 65 5.97 4.57 -1.62
CA TRP A 65 5.44 3.47 -2.43
C TRP A 65 4.61 3.95 -3.61
N ALA A 66 3.68 4.89 -3.40
CA ALA A 66 2.87 5.48 -4.47
C ALA A 66 3.75 6.12 -5.56
N TRP A 67 4.80 6.85 -5.17
CA TRP A 67 5.74 7.48 -6.12
C TRP A 67 6.58 6.44 -6.88
N ALA A 68 7.13 5.46 -6.18
CA ALA A 68 7.99 4.44 -6.77
C ALA A 68 7.21 3.55 -7.76
N SER A 69 6.06 3.02 -7.34
CA SER A 69 5.18 2.20 -8.19
C SER A 69 4.67 2.99 -9.40
N GLY A 70 4.19 4.23 -9.20
CA GLY A 70 3.77 5.12 -10.28
C GLY A 70 4.85 5.36 -11.33
N LYS A 71 6.09 5.64 -10.90
CA LYS A 71 7.24 5.82 -11.80
C LYS A 71 7.59 4.54 -12.56
N THR A 72 7.52 3.38 -11.90
CA THR A 72 7.78 2.08 -12.54
C THR A 72 6.71 1.77 -13.59
N ALA A 73 5.43 2.01 -13.27
CA ALA A 73 4.32 1.86 -14.23
C ALA A 73 4.50 2.74 -15.46
N ALA A 74 4.86 4.02 -15.27
CA ALA A 74 5.11 4.93 -16.38
C ALA A 74 6.21 4.41 -17.32
N ARG A 75 7.30 3.86 -16.76
CA ARG A 75 8.38 3.23 -17.55
C ARG A 75 7.89 1.96 -18.28
N GLY A 76 7.07 1.15 -17.61
CA GLY A 76 6.43 -0.04 -18.19
C GLY A 76 5.59 0.32 -19.42
N VAL A 77 4.67 1.28 -19.26
CA VAL A 77 3.81 1.80 -20.34
C VAL A 77 4.63 2.28 -21.54
N THR A 78 5.76 2.97 -21.31
CA THR A 78 6.59 3.46 -22.44
C THR A 78 7.36 2.37 -23.17
N ARG A 79 7.68 1.25 -22.52
CA ARG A 79 8.46 0.14 -23.10
C ARG A 79 7.61 -0.88 -23.86
N LEU A 80 6.31 -0.88 -23.59
CA LEU A 80 5.33 -1.78 -24.22
C LEU A 80 4.68 -1.18 -25.48
N ARG A 81 5.10 0.03 -25.87
CA ARG A 81 4.82 0.64 -27.18
C ARG A 81 5.90 0.25 -28.19
#